data_AF-A0A1I7SW24-F1
#
_entry.id   AF-A0A1I7SW24-F1
#
_cell.length_a   1.000
_cell.length_b   1.000
_cell.length_c   1.000
_cell.angle_alpha   90.00
_cell.angle_beta   90.00
_cell.angle_gamma   90.00
#
_symmetry.space_group_name_H-M   'P 1'
#
loop_
_entity.id
_entity.type
_entity.pdbx_description
1 polymer ?
#
loop_
_entity_poly.entity_id
_entity_poly.type
_entity_poly.pdbx_seq_one_letter_code
_entity_poly.pdbx_strand_id
1 'polypeptide(L)'
;MLPVTFIVLLALSGVHALGRMQSTAVRASLSCDGNPASGVMVRLYDEDRTDMDDLMKEGLTDAHGKFQLIGHETEITKIDPKVNIYHTCGHTGPCKRKLTIYIPDNYISEGETPGKMFDIGHINLNARFAGESTDCIH
;
A
#
# COMPACT_ATOMS: atom_id res chain seq x y z
N MET A 1 2.86 34.97 -54.61
CA MET A 1 1.46 34.57 -54.36
C MET A 1 1.36 33.10 -54.73
N LEU A 2 1.14 32.10 -53.87
CA LEU A 2 0.75 32.00 -52.47
C LEU A 2 1.75 31.09 -51.71
N PRO A 3 2.06 31.38 -50.43
CA PRO A 3 2.79 30.48 -49.54
C PRO A 3 1.79 29.68 -48.68
N VAL A 4 1.81 28.35 -48.67
CA VAL A 4 1.12 27.61 -47.59
C VAL A 4 1.88 26.34 -47.23
N THR A 5 2.79 26.52 -46.29
CA THR A 5 2.98 25.69 -45.09
C THR A 5 2.84 24.17 -45.25
N PHE A 6 3.98 23.49 -45.29
CA PHE A 6 4.10 22.07 -44.98
C PHE A 6 3.70 21.88 -43.50
N ILE A 7 2.46 21.47 -43.24
CA ILE A 7 2.03 21.07 -41.90
C ILE A 7 2.72 19.73 -41.59
N VAL A 8 3.82 19.81 -40.86
CA VAL A 8 4.37 18.64 -40.16
C VAL A 8 3.39 18.33 -39.04
N LEU A 9 2.50 17.36 -39.27
CA LEU A 9 1.75 16.72 -38.18
C LEU A 9 2.77 15.99 -37.30
N LEU A 10 3.25 16.66 -36.26
CA LEU A 10 3.80 15.98 -35.09
C LEU A 10 2.64 15.20 -34.46
N ALA A 11 2.51 13.94 -34.85
CA ALA A 11 1.74 12.99 -34.06
C ALA A 11 2.39 12.96 -32.68
N LEU A 12 1.75 13.58 -31.68
CA LEU A 12 2.02 13.27 -30.28
C LEU A 12 1.58 11.82 -30.07
N SER A 13 2.43 10.88 -30.45
CA SER A 13 2.35 9.51 -29.96
C SER A 13 2.46 9.62 -28.45
N GLY A 14 1.33 9.45 -27.77
CA GLY A 14 1.25 9.44 -26.32
C GLY A 14 2.38 8.58 -25.78
N VAL A 15 3.15 9.14 -24.85
CA VAL A 15 4.11 8.38 -24.07
C VAL A 15 3.28 7.32 -23.37
N HIS A 16 3.30 6.10 -23.89
CA HIS A 16 2.72 4.98 -23.18
C HIS A 16 3.58 4.85 -21.95
N ALA A 17 3.00 5.05 -20.75
CA ALA A 17 3.68 4.74 -19.51
C ALA A 17 4.20 3.30 -19.67
N LEU A 18 5.52 3.14 -19.62
CA LEU A 18 6.14 1.82 -19.69
C LEU A 18 5.73 1.10 -18.42
N GLY A 19 4.89 0.08 -18.55
CA GLY A 19 4.40 -0.68 -17.41
C GLY A 19 2.97 -1.16 -17.59
N ARG A 20 2.56 -2.05 -16.71
CA ARG A 20 1.17 -2.47 -16.56
C ARG A 20 0.65 -1.97 -15.22
N MET A 21 -0.58 -1.47 -15.23
CA MET A 21 -1.26 -1.17 -13.98
C MET A 21 -1.57 -2.49 -13.27
N GLN A 22 -1.25 -2.54 -11.99
CA GLN A 22 -1.47 -3.67 -11.10
C GLN A 22 -2.10 -3.18 -9.82
N SER A 23 -2.90 -4.03 -9.18
CA SER A 23 -3.63 -3.65 -7.97
C SER A 23 -3.69 -4.78 -6.95
N THR A 24 -3.85 -4.39 -5.69
CA THR A 24 -4.04 -5.31 -4.56
C THR A 24 -5.02 -4.74 -3.53
N ALA A 25 -5.64 -5.62 -2.76
CA ALA A 25 -6.54 -5.27 -1.67
C ALA A 25 -6.19 -6.07 -0.42
N VAL A 26 -6.24 -5.41 0.74
CA VAL A 26 -5.94 -6.02 2.04
C VAL A 26 -6.91 -5.57 3.11
N ARG A 27 -7.25 -6.46 4.04
CA ARG A 27 -8.01 -6.14 5.25
C ARG A 27 -7.49 -6.87 6.49
N ALA A 28 -7.76 -6.30 7.66
CA ALA A 28 -7.58 -6.96 8.94
C ALA A 28 -8.46 -6.35 10.04
N SER A 29 -8.54 -7.05 11.18
CA SER A 29 -9.06 -6.52 12.45
C SER A 29 -7.92 -6.46 13.47
N LEU A 30 -7.75 -5.33 14.14
CA LEU A 30 -6.69 -5.11 15.12
C LEU A 30 -7.25 -4.97 16.53
N SER A 31 -6.58 -5.58 17.50
CA SER A 31 -6.89 -5.42 18.93
C SER A 31 -5.66 -5.02 19.74
N CYS A 32 -5.89 -4.29 20.83
CA CYS A 32 -4.90 -3.96 21.85
C CYS A 32 -5.54 -4.08 23.24
N ASP A 33 -4.89 -4.80 24.15
CA ASP A 33 -5.33 -5.04 25.52
C ASP A 33 -6.77 -5.56 25.60
N GLY A 34 -7.14 -6.45 24.67
CA GLY A 34 -8.47 -7.05 24.57
C GLY A 34 -9.55 -6.14 23.95
N ASN A 35 -9.22 -4.90 23.60
CA ASN A 35 -10.14 -3.94 22.98
C ASN A 35 -9.83 -3.76 21.49
N PRO A 36 -10.82 -3.35 20.67
CA PRO A 36 -10.55 -2.95 19.29
C PRO A 36 -9.55 -1.78 19.23
N ALA A 37 -8.50 -1.93 18.42
CA ALA A 37 -7.49 -0.89 18.26
C ALA A 37 -7.93 0.12 17.20
N SER A 38 -8.72 1.11 17.60
CA SER A 38 -9.22 2.19 16.73
C SER A 38 -8.15 3.25 16.43
N GLY A 39 -8.22 3.88 15.25
CA GLY A 39 -7.31 4.97 14.87
C GLY A 39 -5.84 4.57 14.65
N VAL A 40 -5.56 3.28 14.47
CA VAL A 40 -4.24 2.78 14.08
C VAL A 40 -3.99 3.11 12.61
N MET A 41 -2.84 3.73 12.34
CA MET A 41 -2.43 4.07 10.98
C MET A 41 -1.95 2.84 10.23
N VAL A 42 -2.45 2.68 9.01
CA VAL A 42 -2.11 1.58 8.11
C VAL A 42 -1.79 2.13 6.74
N ARG A 43 -0.74 1.59 6.12
CA ARG A 43 -0.31 2.01 4.79
C ARG A 43 0.02 0.81 3.93
N LEU A 44 -0.52 0.82 2.73
CA LEU A 44 -0.24 -0.13 1.67
C LEU A 44 0.82 0.48 0.76
N TYR A 45 1.90 -0.25 0.59
CA TYR A 45 3.06 0.13 -0.21
C TYR A 45 3.32 -0.91 -1.29
N ASP A 46 3.91 -0.45 -2.39
CA ASP A 46 4.75 -1.29 -3.24
C ASP A 46 6.18 -1.26 -2.69
N GLU A 47 6.86 -2.40 -2.60
CA GLU A 47 8.25 -2.46 -2.12
C GLU A 47 9.23 -2.41 -3.29
N ASP A 48 9.79 -1.24 -3.54
CA ASP A 48 10.81 -1.08 -4.56
C ASP A 48 12.20 -1.50 -4.07
N ARG A 49 12.93 -2.20 -4.92
CA ARG A 49 14.29 -2.68 -4.59
C ARG A 49 15.37 -1.62 -4.75
N THR A 50 15.08 -0.53 -5.47
CA THR A 50 16.08 0.46 -5.92
C THR A 50 15.86 1.87 -5.38
N ASP A 51 14.68 2.17 -4.87
CA ASP A 51 14.25 3.47 -4.37
C ASP A 51 13.30 3.33 -3.17
N MET A 52 12.63 4.42 -2.80
CA MET A 52 11.72 4.42 -1.65
C MET A 52 10.41 3.74 -2.02
N ASP A 53 9.91 2.87 -1.14
CA ASP A 53 8.60 2.23 -1.29
C ASP A 53 7.50 3.20 -1.75
N ASP A 54 6.85 2.91 -2.86
CA ASP A 54 5.75 3.71 -3.38
C ASP A 54 4.48 3.56 -2.51
N LEU A 55 3.99 4.67 -1.97
CA LEU A 55 2.78 4.69 -1.15
C LEU A 55 1.53 4.60 -2.03
N MET A 56 0.93 3.41 -2.10
CA MET A 56 -0.32 3.20 -2.83
C MET A 56 -1.55 3.74 -2.09
N LYS A 57 -1.62 3.51 -0.77
CA LYS A 57 -2.81 3.89 0.02
C LYS A 57 -2.50 4.03 1.51
N GLU A 58 -3.08 5.05 2.15
CA GLU A 58 -3.13 5.20 3.60
C GLU A 58 -4.57 5.10 4.13
N GLY A 59 -4.71 4.62 5.36
CA GLY A 59 -5.95 4.70 6.11
C GLY A 59 -5.75 4.59 7.63
N LEU A 60 -6.88 4.65 8.34
CA LEU A 60 -6.96 4.43 9.77
C LEU A 60 -7.94 3.28 10.03
N THR A 61 -7.68 2.48 11.05
CA THR A 61 -8.68 1.52 11.54
C THR A 61 -9.90 2.24 12.11
N ASP A 62 -11.07 1.67 11.86
CA ASP A 62 -12.34 2.16 12.37
C ASP A 62 -12.52 1.93 13.89
N ALA A 63 -13.69 2.32 14.42
CA ALA A 63 -14.05 2.14 15.84
C ALA A 63 -14.08 0.66 16.30
N HIS A 64 -14.16 -0.29 15.37
CA HIS A 64 -14.09 -1.73 15.62
C HIS A 64 -12.70 -2.30 15.35
N GLY A 65 -11.68 -1.44 15.17
CA GLY A 65 -10.30 -1.84 14.90
C GLY A 65 -10.09 -2.42 13.50
N LYS A 66 -11.04 -2.26 12.58
CA LYS A 66 -10.97 -2.84 11.23
C LYS A 66 -10.41 -1.86 10.23
N PHE A 67 -9.64 -2.35 9.28
CA PHE A 67 -9.25 -1.58 8.09
C PHE A 67 -9.42 -2.41 6.82
N GLN A 68 -9.59 -1.69 5.72
CA GLN A 68 -9.51 -2.23 4.37
C GLN A 68 -8.83 -1.20 3.48
N LEU A 69 -7.76 -1.60 2.79
CA LEU A 69 -7.06 -0.76 1.83
C LEU A 69 -7.11 -1.41 0.44
N ILE A 70 -7.24 -0.56 -0.57
CA ILE A 70 -7.15 -0.90 -1.98
C ILE A 70 -6.16 0.10 -2.59
N GLY A 71 -5.17 -0.42 -3.31
CA GLY A 71 -4.14 0.36 -3.96
C GLY A 71 -3.76 -0.24 -5.30
N HIS A 72 -3.19 0.60 -6.15
CA HIS A 72 -2.69 0.22 -7.47
C HIS A 72 -1.46 1.04 -7.82
N GLU A 73 -0.60 0.47 -8.66
CA GLU A 73 0.55 1.16 -9.25
C GLU A 73 0.75 0.75 -10.70
N THR A 74 1.48 1.58 -11.46
CA THR A 74 1.89 1.26 -12.83
C THR A 74 3.36 0.93 -12.88
N GLU A 75 3.68 -0.34 -13.06
CA GLU A 75 5.05 -0.85 -12.98
C GLU A 75 5.37 -1.79 -14.15
N ILE A 76 6.63 -1.83 -14.58
CA ILE A 76 7.10 -2.76 -15.63
C ILE A 76 7.16 -4.19 -15.07
N THR A 77 7.67 -4.32 -13.86
CA THR A 77 7.73 -5.57 -13.10
C THR A 77 6.44 -5.79 -12.35
N LYS A 78 6.42 -6.83 -11.50
CA LYS A 78 5.26 -7.14 -10.69
C LYS A 78 5.46 -6.42 -9.36
N ILE A 79 4.42 -5.72 -8.91
CA ILE A 79 4.44 -5.04 -7.62
C ILE A 79 4.74 -6.05 -6.50
N ASP A 80 5.47 -5.62 -5.47
CA ASP A 80 5.86 -6.37 -4.27
C ASP A 80 5.11 -5.81 -3.04
N PRO A 81 3.78 -5.99 -2.92
CA PRO A 81 2.93 -5.23 -2.02
C PRO A 81 3.09 -5.65 -0.55
N LYS A 82 3.12 -4.64 0.33
CA LYS A 82 3.13 -4.82 1.79
C LYS A 82 2.22 -3.84 2.51
N VAL A 83 1.67 -4.25 3.65
CA VAL A 83 0.98 -3.35 4.57
C VAL A 83 1.82 -3.10 5.81
N ASN A 84 2.03 -1.83 6.15
CA ASN A 84 2.65 -1.39 7.37
C ASN A 84 1.57 -0.93 8.36
N ILE A 85 1.62 -1.45 9.58
CA ILE A 85 0.70 -1.13 10.68
C ILE A 85 1.49 -0.39 11.77
N TYR A 86 1.12 0.86 12.03
CA TYR A 86 1.84 1.75 12.95
C TYR A 86 1.05 1.98 14.23
N HIS A 87 1.53 1.43 15.35
CA HIS A 87 0.78 1.44 16.61
C HIS A 87 1.65 1.70 17.84
N THR A 88 0.99 2.08 18.94
CA THR A 88 1.62 2.31 20.25
C THR A 88 1.20 1.26 21.29
N CYS A 89 0.46 0.23 20.89
CA CYS A 89 0.04 -0.85 21.80
C CYS A 89 1.23 -1.48 22.53
N GLY A 90 1.19 -1.48 23.87
CA GLY A 90 2.28 -1.98 24.72
C GLY A 90 3.62 -1.30 24.45
N HIS A 91 3.62 -0.03 24.03
CA HIS A 91 4.81 0.74 23.70
C HIS A 91 4.73 2.17 24.24
N THR A 92 5.82 2.62 24.84
CA THR A 92 5.97 3.98 25.36
C THR A 92 7.18 4.60 24.69
N GLY A 93 6.97 5.67 23.94
CA GLY A 93 8.01 6.34 23.18
C GLY A 93 7.44 7.36 22.20
N PRO A 94 8.29 8.23 21.63
CA PRO A 94 7.86 9.22 20.65
C PRO A 94 7.53 8.61 19.27
N CYS A 95 7.95 7.36 19.04
CA CYS A 95 7.82 6.65 17.78
C CYS A 95 6.83 5.49 17.91
N LYS A 96 6.29 5.02 16.78
CA LYS A 96 5.33 3.91 16.74
C LYS A 96 6.05 2.60 16.42
N ARG A 97 5.56 1.49 16.97
CA ARG A 97 5.92 0.15 16.47
C ARG A 97 5.35 0.00 15.06
N LYS A 98 6.14 -0.59 14.17
CA LYS A 98 5.78 -0.86 12.78
C LYS A 98 5.82 -2.36 12.53
N LEU A 99 4.66 -2.94 12.27
CA LEU A 99 4.50 -4.30 11.79
C LEU A 99 4.31 -4.28 10.28
N THR A 100 5.17 -4.98 9.54
CA THR A 100 5.07 -5.13 8.09
C THR A 100 4.56 -6.53 7.75
N ILE A 101 3.55 -6.60 6.89
CA ILE A 101 3.00 -7.85 6.37
C ILE A 101 2.99 -7.80 4.85
N TYR A 102 3.70 -8.72 4.22
CA TYR A 102 3.72 -8.87 2.77
C TYR A 102 2.43 -9.54 2.28
N ILE A 103 1.85 -8.98 1.22
CA ILE A 103 0.68 -9.52 0.57
C ILE A 103 1.15 -10.50 -0.50
N PRO A 104 0.70 -11.77 -0.49
CA PRO A 104 1.24 -12.75 -1.42
C PRO A 104 0.92 -12.41 -2.87
N ASP A 105 1.88 -12.70 -3.73
CA ASP A 105 1.87 -12.55 -5.19
C ASP A 105 0.59 -12.93 -5.90
N ASN A 106 -0.10 -13.96 -5.41
CA ASN A 106 -1.31 -14.42 -6.05
C ASN A 106 -2.46 -13.41 -5.86
N TYR A 107 -2.40 -12.48 -4.89
CA TYR A 107 -3.38 -11.41 -4.62
C TYR A 107 -3.24 -10.15 -5.46
N ILE A 108 -2.26 -10.12 -6.35
CA ILE A 108 -2.10 -9.04 -7.32
C ILE A 108 -2.98 -9.32 -8.54
N SER A 109 -3.65 -8.28 -9.03
CA SER A 109 -4.48 -8.31 -10.23
C SER A 109 -3.94 -7.31 -11.25
N GLU A 110 -4.15 -7.58 -12.54
CA GLU A 110 -3.93 -6.58 -13.59
C GLU A 110 -5.07 -5.56 -13.60
N GLY A 111 -4.74 -4.29 -13.85
CA GLY A 111 -5.67 -3.17 -13.84
C GLY A 111 -5.87 -2.55 -12.45
N GLU A 112 -6.69 -1.50 -12.40
CA GLU A 112 -6.89 -0.64 -11.23
C GLU A 112 -7.64 -1.31 -10.07
N THR A 113 -8.49 -2.30 -10.39
CA THR A 113 -9.38 -2.94 -9.42
C THR A 113 -8.92 -4.36 -9.07
N PRO A 114 -8.63 -4.65 -7.80
CA PRO A 114 -8.23 -5.99 -7.38
C PRO A 114 -9.36 -7.00 -7.57
N GLY A 115 -9.04 -8.16 -8.16
CA GLY A 115 -9.98 -9.27 -8.30
C GLY A 115 -10.21 -10.06 -7.00
N LYS A 116 -9.34 -9.90 -6.01
CA LYS A 116 -9.50 -10.51 -4.69
C LYS A 116 -8.84 -9.70 -3.58
N MET A 117 -9.25 -10.01 -2.36
CA MET A 117 -8.81 -9.34 -1.15
C MET A 117 -8.03 -10.30 -0.27
N PHE A 118 -6.83 -9.88 0.14
CA PHE A 118 -6.04 -10.59 1.13
C PHE A 118 -6.58 -10.28 2.52
N ASP A 119 -7.11 -11.30 3.18
CA ASP A 119 -7.61 -11.19 4.54
C ASP A 119 -6.55 -11.69 5.52
N ILE A 120 -5.92 -10.77 6.23
CA ILE A 120 -4.92 -11.09 7.26
C ILE A 120 -5.61 -11.72 8.49
N GLY A 121 -6.92 -11.49 8.67
CA GLY A 121 -7.67 -11.92 9.83
C GLY A 121 -7.51 -10.95 11.01
N HIS A 122 -7.33 -11.51 12.20
CA HIS A 122 -7.27 -10.74 13.45
C HIS A 122 -5.85 -10.70 14.02
N ILE A 123 -5.34 -9.51 14.31
CA ILE A 123 -4.01 -9.30 14.90
C ILE A 123 -4.15 -8.71 16.29
N ASN A 124 -3.55 -9.39 17.28
CA ASN A 124 -3.36 -8.84 18.61
C ASN A 124 -2.03 -8.08 18.69
N LEU A 125 -2.10 -6.75 18.77
CA LEU A 125 -0.94 -5.85 18.77
C LEU A 125 -0.11 -5.88 20.07
N ASN A 126 -0.56 -6.61 21.09
CA ASN A 126 0.26 -6.89 22.27
C ASN A 126 1.41 -7.86 21.97
N ALA A 127 1.27 -8.71 20.95
CA ALA A 127 2.32 -9.67 20.58
C ALA A 127 3.58 -8.93 20.06
N ARG A 128 4.74 -9.58 20.20
CA ARG A 128 5.99 -9.15 19.55
C ARG A 128 6.18 -10.02 18.30
N PHE A 129 6.16 -9.38 17.14
CA PHE A 129 6.32 -10.06 15.86
C PHE A 129 7.80 -10.05 15.45
N ALA A 130 8.27 -11.14 14.85
CA ALA A 130 9.60 -11.18 14.28
C ALA A 130 9.69 -10.16 13.13
N GLY A 131 10.77 -9.38 13.07
CA GLY A 131 10.96 -8.34 12.05
C GLY A 131 10.21 -7.04 12.31
N GLU A 132 9.47 -6.93 13.43
CA GLU A 132 8.87 -5.65 13.82
C GLU A 132 9.96 -4.60 14.11
N SER A 133 9.72 -3.37 13.65
CA SER A 133 10.62 -2.23 13.86
C SER A 133 9.91 -1.08 14.59
N THR A 134 10.61 0.04 14.76
CA THR A 134 10.04 1.29 15.24
C THR A 134 10.18 2.35 14.14
N ASP A 135 9.18 3.22 14.00
CA ASP A 135 9.14 4.28 13.01
C ASP A 135 8.68 5.61 13.63
N CYS A 136 9.47 6.66 13.40
CA CYS A 136 9.25 8.01 13.92
C CYS A 136 8.82 8.99 12.82
N ILE A 137 8.88 8.58 11.56
CA ILE A 137 8.62 9.39 10.38
C ILE A 137 7.65 8.58 9.51
N HIS A 138 6.42 8.49 9.99
CA HIS A 138 5.31 7.93 9.24
C HIS A 138 4.55 9.06 8.56
#